data_AF-A0A970HHH1-F1
#
_entry.id   AF-A0A970HHH1-F1
#
_cell.length_a   1.000
_cell.length_b   1.000
_cell.length_c   1.000
_cell.angle_alpha   90.00
_cell.angle_beta   90.00
_cell.angle_gamma   90.00
#
_symmetry.space_group_name_H-M   'P 1'
#
loop_
_entity.id
_entity.type
_entity.pdbx_description
1 polymer ?
#
loop_
_entity_poly.entity_id
_entity_poly.type
_entity_poly.pdbx_seq_one_letter_code
_entity_poly.pdbx_strand_id
1 'polypeptide(L)'
;MELLEYLDQEFASASEERERFRVQDEQQANWCLRKIAAAKAELERKKNLAEAEIFRIQRWLAAERDKLSGTIDYMTALLEEYHRPLYEADPKQNKTISLPCGKLQWRKVPTKFERDEDKLVECLMANQMTDFIETRFKPRWGELKKQVVVKDGFVYDQETGLLLDGVRAIELGEEFKVIVDGGEST
;
A
#
# COMPACT_ATOMS: atom_id res chain seq x y z
N MET A 1 39.21 1.52 23.75
CA MET A 1 39.22 0.61 22.60
C MET A 1 38.22 -0.47 22.94
N GLU A 2 37.06 -0.39 22.29
CA GLU A 2 35.88 -1.17 22.62
C GLU A 2 36.11 -2.63 22.20
N LEU A 3 35.67 -3.61 23.00
CA LEU A 3 35.83 -5.05 22.68
C LEU A 3 35.23 -5.40 21.29
N LEU A 4 34.25 -4.61 20.83
CA LEU A 4 33.71 -4.65 19.47
C LEU A 4 34.74 -4.31 18.40
N GLU A 5 35.48 -3.20 18.57
CA GLU A 5 36.48 -2.74 17.61
C GLU A 5 37.63 -3.75 17.52
N TYR A 6 37.99 -4.35 18.66
CA TYR A 6 39.03 -5.37 18.73
C TYR A 6 38.65 -6.63 17.94
N LEU A 7 37.45 -7.17 18.17
CA LEU A 7 36.96 -8.35 17.44
C LEU A 7 36.76 -8.06 15.95
N ASP A 8 36.26 -6.88 15.59
CA ASP A 8 36.11 -6.49 14.18
C ASP A 8 37.47 -6.39 13.47
N GLN A 9 38.50 -5.91 14.16
CA GLN A 9 39.85 -5.79 13.60
C GLN A 9 40.59 -7.15 13.53
N GLU A 10 40.34 -8.03 14.49
CA GLU A 10 40.88 -9.39 14.50
C GLU A 10 40.29 -10.24 13.34
N PHE A 11 38.99 -10.16 13.10
CA PHE A 11 38.35 -10.85 11.97
C PHE A 11 38.63 -10.21 10.60
N ALA A 12 38.89 -8.90 10.54
CA ALA A 12 39.16 -8.20 9.28
C ALA A 12 40.60 -8.36 8.77
N SER A 13 41.54 -8.81 9.60
CA SER A 13 42.98 -8.86 9.26
C SER A 13 43.48 -10.24 8.78
N ALA A 14 42.60 -11.24 8.63
CA ALA A 14 42.98 -12.53 8.07
C ALA A 14 42.84 -12.56 6.53
N SER A 15 43.99 -12.44 5.85
CA SER A 15 44.30 -12.91 4.49
C SER A 15 44.13 -11.95 3.29
N GLU A 16 45.26 -11.66 2.66
CA GLU A 16 45.41 -11.04 1.33
C GLU A 16 45.15 -12.06 0.20
N GLU A 17 43.87 -12.31 -0.06
CA GLU A 17 43.26 -12.85 -1.28
C GLU A 17 41.80 -13.01 -0.86
N ARG A 18 40.85 -12.25 -1.43
CA ARG A 18 39.46 -12.21 -0.92
C ARG A 18 38.73 -13.52 -1.24
N GLU A 19 39.09 -14.60 -0.56
CA GLU A 19 38.21 -15.72 -0.31
C GLU A 19 36.93 -15.18 0.32
N ARG A 20 35.79 -15.60 -0.23
CA ARG A 20 34.48 -15.22 0.29
C ARG A 20 34.40 -15.70 1.74
N PHE A 21 34.18 -14.79 2.70
CA PHE A 21 33.98 -15.15 4.10
C PHE A 21 32.90 -16.25 4.22
N ARG A 22 33.25 -17.36 4.88
CA ARG A 22 32.34 -18.48 5.15
C ARG A 22 32.21 -18.64 6.65
N VAL A 23 30.97 -18.76 7.12
CA VAL A 23 30.68 -19.08 8.52
C VAL A 23 30.99 -20.55 8.76
N GLN A 24 31.93 -20.85 9.64
CA GLN A 24 32.40 -22.20 9.94
C GLN A 24 32.09 -22.67 11.36
N ASP A 25 31.78 -21.74 12.27
CA ASP A 25 31.51 -22.01 13.68
C ASP A 25 30.40 -21.11 14.23
N GLU A 26 29.95 -21.41 15.45
CA GLU A 26 28.88 -20.69 16.14
C GLU A 26 29.26 -19.24 16.47
N GLN A 27 30.54 -18.95 16.73
CA GLN A 27 31.00 -17.59 17.04
C GLN A 27 30.91 -16.68 15.81
N GLN A 28 31.30 -17.19 14.64
CA GLN A 28 31.16 -16.52 13.35
C GLN A 28 29.69 -16.33 12.98
N ALA A 29 28.83 -17.32 13.25
CA ALA A 29 27.39 -17.19 13.03
C ALA A 29 26.79 -16.09 13.90
N ASN A 30 27.14 -16.05 15.19
CA ASN A 30 26.71 -14.99 16.11
C ASN A 30 27.23 -13.61 15.67
N TRP A 31 28.47 -13.51 15.17
CA TRP A 31 28.99 -12.27 14.59
C TRP A 31 28.15 -11.81 13.38
N CYS A 32 27.79 -12.72 12.46
CA CYS A 32 26.88 -12.40 11.35
C CYS A 32 25.52 -11.90 11.85
N LEU A 33 24.92 -12.54 12.86
CA LEU A 33 23.66 -12.10 13.46
C LEU A 33 23.77 -10.69 14.04
N ARG A 34 24.86 -10.38 14.75
CA ARG A 34 25.11 -9.03 15.29
C ARG A 34 25.28 -7.98 14.18
N LYS A 35 25.96 -8.31 13.08
CA LYS A 35 26.08 -7.42 11.92
C LYS A 35 24.74 -7.16 11.26
N ILE A 36 23.89 -8.18 11.13
CA ILE A 36 22.52 -8.03 10.62
C ILE A 36 21.70 -7.13 11.54
N ALA A 37 21.76 -7.35 12.86
CA ALA A 37 21.03 -6.52 13.83
C ALA A 37 21.48 -5.05 13.77
N ALA A 38 22.78 -4.78 13.72
CA ALA A 38 23.31 -3.42 13.59
C ALA A 38 22.90 -2.76 12.27
N ALA A 39 22.92 -3.50 11.16
CA ALA A 39 22.47 -2.99 9.85
C ALA A 39 20.97 -2.67 9.85
N LYS A 40 20.13 -3.52 10.46
CA LYS A 40 18.68 -3.25 10.61
C LYS A 40 18.43 -2.00 11.45
N ALA A 41 19.13 -1.85 12.58
CA ALA A 41 19.00 -0.67 13.44
C ALA A 41 19.40 0.63 12.71
N GLU A 42 20.49 0.60 11.94
CA GLU A 42 20.92 1.77 11.17
C GLU A 42 19.95 2.08 10.01
N LEU A 43 19.40 1.06 9.36
CA LEU A 43 18.36 1.24 8.35
C LEU A 43 17.13 1.92 8.96
N GLU A 44 16.69 1.47 10.13
CA GLU A 44 15.54 2.04 10.82
C GLU A 44 15.78 3.49 11.24
N ARG A 45 16.98 3.80 11.75
CA ARG A 45 17.39 5.18 12.03
C ARG A 45 17.31 6.07 10.78
N LYS A 46 17.80 5.58 9.63
CA LYS A 46 17.75 6.30 8.35
C LYS A 46 16.32 6.48 7.84
N LYS A 47 15.45 5.46 7.97
CA LYS A 47 14.02 5.57 7.63
C LYS A 47 13.35 6.65 8.46
N ASN A 48 13.51 6.63 9.77
CA ASN A 48 12.94 7.63 10.68
C ASN A 48 13.39 9.06 10.33
N LEU A 49 14.67 9.23 9.99
CA LEU A 49 15.19 10.53 9.53
C LEU A 49 14.53 10.95 8.20
N ALA A 50 14.43 10.04 7.23
CA ALA A 50 13.81 10.32 5.94
C ALA A 50 12.31 10.67 6.10
N GLU A 51 11.58 9.95 6.93
CA GLU A 51 10.17 10.22 7.22
C GLU A 51 9.98 11.59 7.88
N ALA A 52 10.86 11.97 8.81
CA ALA A 52 10.83 13.29 9.42
C ALA A 52 11.06 14.42 8.39
N GLU A 53 11.96 14.22 7.42
CA GLU A 53 12.18 15.18 6.34
C GLU A 53 11.01 15.24 5.35
N ILE A 54 10.43 14.08 4.98
CA ILE A 54 9.21 14.02 4.16
C ILE A 54 8.09 14.81 4.82
N PHE A 55 7.89 14.60 6.13
CA PHE A 55 6.88 15.34 6.89
C PHE A 55 7.12 16.86 6.86
N ARG A 56 8.38 17.31 7.03
CA ARG A 56 8.74 18.74 6.94
C ARG A 56 8.43 19.32 5.56
N ILE A 57 8.81 18.62 4.50
CA ILE A 57 8.58 19.04 3.12
C ILE A 57 7.08 19.10 2.83
N GLN A 58 6.32 18.08 3.22
CA GLN A 58 4.87 18.06 3.05
C GLN A 58 4.18 19.18 3.81
N ARG A 59 4.61 19.47 5.04
CA ARG A 59 4.09 20.59 5.83
C ARG A 59 4.38 21.94 5.18
N TRP A 60 5.60 22.13 4.68
CA TRP A 60 5.96 23.33 3.94
C TRP A 60 5.12 23.50 2.67
N LEU A 61 4.95 22.42 1.89
CA LEU A 61 4.13 22.42 0.69
C LEU A 61 2.65 22.74 0.99
N ALA A 62 2.11 22.16 2.08
CA ALA A 62 0.75 22.45 2.52
C ALA A 62 0.57 23.94 2.86
N ALA A 63 1.51 24.53 3.61
CA ALA A 63 1.46 25.95 3.94
C ALA A 63 1.54 26.86 2.70
N GLU A 64 2.35 26.50 1.70
CA GLU A 64 2.42 27.27 0.46
C GLU A 64 1.16 27.11 -0.40
N ARG A 65 0.62 25.90 -0.45
CA ARG A 65 -0.68 25.63 -1.08
C ARG A 65 -1.79 26.46 -0.43
N ASP A 66 -1.82 26.56 0.89
CA ASP A 66 -2.84 27.33 1.60
C ASP A 66 -2.80 28.82 1.21
N LYS A 67 -1.60 29.42 1.14
CA LYS A 67 -1.43 30.82 0.68
C LYS A 67 -1.96 31.03 -0.74
N LEU A 68 -1.60 30.13 -1.67
CA LEU A 68 -2.03 30.22 -3.06
C LEU A 68 -3.52 29.93 -3.20
N SER A 69 -4.07 29.00 -2.42
CA SER A 69 -5.49 28.66 -2.44
C SER A 69 -6.35 29.85 -2.05
N GLY A 70 -5.96 30.65 -1.04
CA GLY A 70 -6.70 31.86 -0.68
C GLY A 70 -6.74 32.90 -1.82
N THR A 71 -5.66 33.00 -2.60
CA THR A 71 -5.63 33.87 -3.79
C THR A 71 -6.56 33.34 -4.89
N ILE A 72 -6.53 32.03 -5.14
CA ILE A 72 -7.39 31.36 -6.12
C ILE A 72 -8.86 31.52 -5.72
N ASP A 73 -9.21 31.28 -4.47
CA ASP A 73 -10.57 31.36 -3.95
C ASP A 73 -11.10 32.80 -4.05
N TYR A 74 -10.29 33.79 -3.66
CA TYR A 74 -10.64 35.20 -3.78
C TYR A 74 -10.91 35.61 -5.24
N MET A 75 -10.01 35.25 -6.17
CA MET A 75 -10.21 35.56 -7.58
C MET A 75 -11.41 34.81 -8.19
N THR A 76 -11.64 33.57 -7.75
CA THR A 76 -12.80 32.76 -8.18
C THR A 76 -14.11 33.40 -7.71
N ALA A 77 -14.16 33.90 -6.48
CA ALA A 77 -15.33 34.61 -5.94
C ALA A 77 -15.65 35.86 -6.78
N LEU A 78 -14.64 36.67 -7.13
CA LEU A 78 -14.84 37.85 -8.00
C LEU A 78 -15.37 37.46 -9.38
N LEU A 79 -14.86 36.39 -9.97
CA LEU A 79 -15.34 35.88 -11.26
C LEU A 79 -16.77 35.36 -11.18
N GLU A 80 -17.14 34.75 -10.06
CA GLU A 80 -18.50 34.28 -9.80
C GLU A 80 -19.47 35.46 -9.61
N GLU A 81 -19.10 36.48 -8.84
CA GLU A 81 -19.88 37.72 -8.69
C GLU A 81 -20.13 38.41 -10.03
N TYR A 82 -19.14 38.41 -10.93
CA TYR A 82 -19.28 38.94 -12.28
C TYR A 82 -20.17 38.06 -13.19
N HIS A 83 -19.99 36.73 -13.18
CA HIS A 83 -20.65 35.82 -14.11
C HIS A 83 -22.09 35.49 -13.71
N ARG A 84 -22.40 35.47 -12.41
CA ARG A 84 -23.72 35.12 -11.85
C ARG A 84 -24.88 35.97 -12.41
N PRO A 85 -24.88 37.31 -12.36
CA PRO A 85 -26.00 38.10 -12.89
C PRO A 85 -26.16 37.95 -14.41
N LEU A 86 -25.06 37.77 -15.15
CA LEU A 86 -25.11 37.51 -16.60
C LEU A 86 -25.78 36.18 -16.91
N TYR A 87 -25.45 35.14 -16.14
CA TYR A 87 -26.07 33.83 -16.27
C TYR A 87 -27.54 33.85 -15.88
N GLU A 88 -27.93 34.57 -14.83
CA GLU A 88 -29.33 34.68 -14.41
C GLU A 88 -30.20 35.43 -15.44
N ALA A 89 -29.63 36.42 -16.14
CA ALA A 89 -30.34 37.17 -17.18
C ALA A 89 -30.60 36.34 -18.45
N ASP A 90 -29.61 35.58 -18.94
CA ASP A 90 -29.78 34.62 -20.04
C ASP A 90 -28.94 33.35 -19.82
N PRO A 91 -29.53 32.31 -19.19
CA PRO A 91 -28.80 31.08 -18.90
C PRO A 91 -28.37 30.28 -20.13
N LYS A 92 -29.03 30.46 -21.28
CA LYS A 92 -28.69 29.73 -22.51
C LYS A 92 -27.47 30.35 -23.18
N GLN A 93 -27.46 31.67 -23.31
CA GLN A 93 -26.35 32.40 -23.94
C GLN A 93 -25.13 32.48 -23.03
N ASN A 94 -25.33 32.76 -21.74
CA ASN A 94 -24.24 33.03 -20.79
C ASN A 94 -23.83 31.80 -19.98
N LYS A 95 -24.19 30.59 -20.44
CA LYS A 95 -23.74 29.34 -19.82
C LYS A 95 -22.21 29.23 -19.75
N THR A 96 -21.53 29.71 -20.81
CA THR A 96 -20.07 29.71 -20.92
C THR A 96 -19.60 31.05 -21.46
N ILE A 97 -18.67 31.70 -20.75
CA ILE A 97 -17.95 32.88 -21.23
C ILE A 97 -16.52 32.46 -21.55
N SER A 98 -16.10 32.64 -22.80
CA SER A 98 -14.74 32.33 -23.25
C SER A 98 -13.92 33.61 -23.39
N LEU A 99 -12.78 33.66 -22.72
CA LEU A 99 -11.80 34.74 -22.79
C LEU A 99 -10.45 34.19 -23.29
N PRO A 100 -9.53 35.02 -23.78
CA PRO A 100 -8.23 34.55 -24.28
C PRO A 100 -7.42 33.74 -23.26
N CYS A 101 -7.57 34.06 -21.96
CA CYS A 101 -6.81 33.43 -20.88
C CYS A 101 -7.59 32.33 -20.13
N GLY A 102 -8.83 32.01 -20.51
CA GLY A 102 -9.63 31.03 -19.78
C GLY A 102 -11.13 31.07 -20.10
N LYS A 103 -11.91 30.29 -19.36
CA LYS A 103 -13.36 30.20 -19.53
C LYS A 103 -14.07 30.13 -18.19
N LEU A 104 -15.22 30.81 -18.11
CA LEU A 104 -16.16 30.72 -16.99
C LEU A 104 -17.35 29.89 -17.43
N GLN A 105 -17.75 28.89 -16.65
CA GLN A 105 -18.82 27.99 -17.06
C GLN A 105 -19.66 27.55 -15.87
N TRP A 106 -20.98 27.69 -16.01
CA TRP A 106 -21.94 27.04 -15.13
C TRP A 106 -22.17 25.60 -15.58
N ARG A 107 -21.83 24.65 -14.70
CA ARG A 107 -22.06 23.22 -14.93
C ARG A 107 -22.97 22.67 -13.85
N LYS A 108 -23.95 21.86 -14.26
CA LYS A 108 -24.70 21.02 -13.32
C LYS A 108 -23.76 19.91 -12.82
N VAL A 109 -23.49 19.91 -11.51
CA VAL A 109 -22.80 18.80 -10.87
C VAL A 109 -23.75 17.61 -10.85
N PRO A 110 -23.32 16.41 -11.28
CA PRO A 110 -24.16 15.22 -11.19
C PRO A 110 -24.45 14.89 -9.72
N THR A 111 -25.65 14.37 -9.45
CA THR A 111 -26.05 13.96 -8.10
C THR A 111 -25.09 12.88 -7.59
N LYS A 112 -24.43 13.16 -6.46
CA LYS A 112 -23.67 12.16 -5.72
C LYS A 112 -24.67 11.33 -4.92
N PHE A 113 -24.66 10.01 -5.11
CA PHE A 113 -25.44 9.09 -4.30
C PHE A 113 -24.54 8.62 -3.15
N GLU A 114 -24.87 9.03 -1.93
CA GLU A 114 -24.33 8.39 -0.73
C GLU A 114 -25.21 7.19 -0.44
N ARG A 115 -24.60 6.00 -0.40
CA ARG A 115 -25.31 4.72 -0.26
C ARG A 115 -24.78 4.01 0.97
N ASP A 116 -25.70 3.55 1.79
CA ASP A 116 -25.46 2.57 2.84
C ASP A 116 -25.71 1.19 2.21
N GLU A 117 -24.63 0.44 1.97
CA GLU A 117 -24.70 -0.81 1.21
C GLU A 117 -25.59 -1.84 1.92
N ASP A 118 -25.53 -1.92 3.25
CA ASP A 118 -26.29 -2.90 4.03
C ASP A 118 -27.79 -2.61 3.95
N LYS A 119 -28.20 -1.37 4.21
CA LYS A 119 -29.61 -0.97 4.08
C LYS A 119 -30.12 -1.07 2.64
N LEU A 120 -29.26 -0.81 1.66
CA LEU A 120 -29.62 -0.92 0.26
C LEU A 120 -29.84 -2.38 -0.13
N VAL A 121 -28.98 -3.30 0.31
CA VAL A 121 -29.14 -4.74 0.07
C VAL A 121 -30.41 -5.27 0.74
N GLU A 122 -30.70 -4.88 1.98
CA GLU A 122 -31.95 -5.25 2.67
C GLU A 122 -33.19 -4.78 1.91
N CYS A 123 -33.18 -3.52 1.44
CA CYS A 123 -34.26 -2.96 0.64
C CYS A 123 -34.43 -3.70 -0.70
N LEU A 124 -33.33 -4.00 -1.39
CA LEU A 124 -33.36 -4.74 -2.65
C LEU A 124 -33.88 -6.18 -2.45
N MET A 125 -33.49 -6.84 -1.36
CA MET A 125 -34.01 -8.17 -1.00
C MET A 125 -35.51 -8.13 -0.68
N ALA A 126 -35.95 -7.15 0.12
CA ALA A 126 -37.37 -7.00 0.49
C ALA A 126 -38.27 -6.73 -0.73
N ASN A 127 -37.75 -6.06 -1.75
CA ASN A 127 -38.47 -5.74 -2.98
C ASN A 127 -38.23 -6.73 -4.14
N GLN A 128 -37.60 -7.88 -3.87
CA GLN A 128 -37.28 -8.91 -4.87
C GLN A 128 -36.43 -8.41 -6.05
N MET A 129 -35.64 -7.36 -5.84
CA MET A 129 -34.74 -6.76 -6.83
C MET A 129 -33.37 -7.45 -6.82
N THR A 130 -33.36 -8.77 -6.89
CA THR A 130 -32.15 -9.61 -6.73
C THR A 130 -31.16 -9.46 -7.88
N ASP A 131 -31.61 -9.00 -9.05
CA ASP A 131 -30.75 -8.73 -10.22
C ASP A 131 -29.71 -7.63 -9.98
N PHE A 132 -29.93 -6.80 -8.95
CA PHE A 132 -29.02 -5.70 -8.57
C PHE A 132 -28.12 -6.04 -7.38
N ILE A 133 -28.14 -7.28 -6.89
CA ILE A 133 -27.32 -7.76 -5.77
C ILE A 133 -26.14 -8.57 -6.34
N GLU A 134 -24.92 -8.09 -6.11
CA GLU A 134 -23.71 -8.80 -6.51
C GLU A 134 -23.48 -10.02 -5.60
N THR A 135 -23.63 -11.23 -6.14
CA THR A 135 -23.33 -12.46 -5.41
C THR A 135 -21.92 -12.93 -5.75
N ARG A 136 -21.02 -12.88 -4.77
CA ARG A 136 -19.64 -13.38 -4.94
C ARG A 136 -19.50 -14.80 -4.39
N PHE A 137 -19.34 -15.76 -5.28
CA PHE A 137 -18.90 -17.10 -4.92
C PHE A 137 -17.38 -17.10 -4.76
N LYS A 138 -16.90 -17.18 -3.50
CA LYS A 138 -15.48 -17.37 -3.21
C LYS A 138 -15.30 -18.73 -2.54
N PRO A 139 -14.33 -19.55 -3.00
CA PRO A 139 -14.02 -20.79 -2.31
C PRO A 139 -13.48 -20.46 -0.92
N ARG A 140 -13.97 -21.15 0.10
CA ARG A 140 -13.42 -21.08 1.46
C ARG A 140 -12.12 -21.88 1.51
N TRP A 141 -11.10 -21.39 0.81
CA TRP A 141 -9.82 -22.09 0.65
C TRP A 141 -9.17 -22.47 1.98
N GLY A 142 -9.34 -21.65 3.03
CA GLY A 142 -8.82 -21.94 4.36
C GLY A 142 -9.43 -23.18 5.04
N GLU A 143 -10.67 -23.51 4.73
CA GLU A 143 -11.34 -24.74 5.18
C GLU A 143 -11.00 -25.89 4.22
N LEU A 144 -11.12 -25.66 2.91
CA LEU A 144 -10.87 -26.67 1.88
C LEU A 144 -9.46 -27.26 1.98
N LYS A 145 -8.42 -26.43 2.16
CA LYS A 145 -7.02 -26.91 2.24
C LYS A 145 -6.72 -27.84 3.43
N LYS A 146 -7.60 -27.92 4.43
CA LYS A 146 -7.44 -28.86 5.57
C LYS A 146 -7.94 -30.27 5.24
N GLN A 147 -8.78 -30.38 4.22
CA GLN A 147 -9.45 -31.61 3.80
C GLN A 147 -8.91 -32.09 2.45
N VAL A 148 -7.70 -31.67 2.05
CA VAL A 148 -7.10 -32.09 0.79
C VAL A 148 -5.88 -32.97 1.00
N VAL A 149 -5.71 -33.94 0.12
CA VAL A 149 -4.56 -34.82 0.03
C VAL A 149 -3.83 -34.52 -1.27
N VAL A 150 -2.52 -34.32 -1.19
CA VAL A 150 -1.66 -34.15 -2.36
C VAL A 150 -1.15 -35.52 -2.80
N LYS A 151 -1.34 -35.87 -4.06
CA LYS A 151 -0.71 -37.03 -4.71
C LYS A 151 -0.14 -36.61 -6.05
N ASP A 152 1.15 -36.84 -6.26
CA ASP A 152 1.86 -36.57 -7.52
C ASP A 152 1.67 -35.13 -8.05
N GLY A 153 1.61 -34.15 -7.15
CA GLY A 153 1.42 -32.72 -7.49
C GLY A 153 -0.03 -32.30 -7.76
N PHE A 154 -0.98 -33.23 -7.71
CA PHE A 154 -2.42 -32.98 -7.80
C PHE A 154 -3.08 -32.96 -6.43
N VAL A 155 -4.09 -32.11 -6.27
CA VAL A 155 -4.81 -31.91 -5.01
C VAL A 155 -6.17 -32.61 -5.08
N TYR A 156 -6.40 -33.55 -4.18
CA TYR A 156 -7.64 -34.32 -4.08
C TYR A 156 -8.37 -33.99 -2.78
N ASP A 157 -9.69 -33.98 -2.79
CA ASP A 157 -10.50 -33.95 -1.58
C ASP A 157 -10.39 -35.30 -0.83
N GLN A 158 -10.18 -35.24 0.48
CA GLN A 158 -9.90 -36.40 1.34
C GLN A 158 -11.14 -37.29 1.56
N GLU A 159 -12.34 -36.73 1.54
CA GLU A 159 -13.59 -37.47 1.80
C GLU A 159 -14.17 -38.04 0.51
N THR A 160 -14.13 -37.27 -0.57
CA THR A 160 -14.78 -37.65 -1.83
C THR A 160 -13.81 -38.26 -2.85
N GLY A 161 -12.50 -38.08 -2.66
CA GLY A 161 -11.49 -38.46 -3.65
C GLY A 161 -11.54 -37.61 -4.93
N LEU A 162 -12.30 -36.51 -4.92
CA LEU A 162 -12.50 -35.67 -6.09
C LEU A 162 -11.24 -34.84 -6.37
N LEU A 163 -10.77 -34.87 -7.62
CA LEU A 163 -9.68 -34.03 -8.09
C LEU A 163 -10.14 -32.56 -8.10
N LEU A 164 -9.47 -31.71 -7.32
CA LEU A 164 -9.76 -30.27 -7.29
C LEU A 164 -9.04 -29.59 -8.46
N ASP A 165 -9.76 -29.48 -9.58
CA ASP A 165 -9.30 -28.71 -10.74
C ASP A 165 -9.14 -27.22 -10.36
N GLY A 166 -8.00 -26.63 -10.74
CA GLY A 166 -7.62 -25.26 -10.36
C GLY A 166 -6.66 -25.12 -9.17
N VAL A 167 -6.26 -26.21 -8.51
CA VAL A 167 -5.22 -26.18 -7.46
C VAL A 167 -4.07 -27.14 -7.79
N ARG A 168 -2.85 -26.61 -7.82
CA ARG A 168 -1.62 -27.41 -7.97
C ARG A 168 -0.76 -27.25 -6.72
N ALA A 169 -0.36 -28.37 -6.13
CA ALA A 169 0.60 -28.35 -5.05
C ALA A 169 2.01 -28.23 -5.63
N ILE A 170 2.73 -27.19 -5.21
CA ILE A 170 4.15 -27.03 -5.47
C ILE A 170 4.83 -27.18 -4.10
N GLU A 171 5.62 -28.24 -3.94
CA GLU A 171 6.47 -28.39 -2.77
C GLU A 171 7.61 -27.37 -2.88
N LEU A 172 7.36 -26.18 -2.33
CA LEU A 172 8.42 -25.26 -1.97
C LEU A 172 9.11 -25.94 -0.78
N GLY A 173 10.37 -26.31 -0.94
CA GLY A 173 11.14 -27.02 0.08
C GLY A 173 11.33 -26.20 1.36
N GLU A 174 12.41 -26.43 2.07
CA GLU A 174 12.66 -25.75 3.33
C GLU A 174 13.04 -24.27 3.11
N GLU A 175 12.40 -23.37 3.86
CA GLU A 175 12.72 -21.94 3.87
C GLU A 175 13.73 -21.65 4.98
N PHE A 176 14.86 -21.03 4.62
CA PHE A 176 15.84 -20.55 5.60
C PHE A 176 15.50 -19.12 6.02
N LYS A 177 15.29 -18.91 7.32
CA LYS A 177 14.88 -17.63 7.89
C LYS A 177 15.86 -17.15 8.95
N VAL A 178 16.25 -15.88 8.91
CA VAL A 178 17.12 -15.26 9.92
C VAL A 178 16.30 -14.31 10.79
N ILE A 179 16.18 -14.65 12.07
CA ILE A 179 15.47 -13.85 13.06
C ILE A 179 16.51 -13.23 14.00
N VAL A 180 16.51 -11.90 14.09
CA VAL A 180 17.34 -11.13 15.01
C VAL A 180 16.42 -10.29 15.89
N ASP A 181 16.64 -10.32 17.20
CA ASP A 181 15.86 -9.52 18.15
C ASP A 181 16.11 -8.02 17.87
N GLY A 182 15.05 -7.30 17.47
CA GLY A 182 15.09 -5.85 17.24
C GLY A 182 14.78 -5.34 15.83
N GLY A 183 14.36 -6.18 14.88
CA GLY A 183 13.86 -5.69 13.58
C GLY A 183 13.19 -6.77 12.75
N GLU A 184 12.08 -6.40 12.09
CA GLU A 184 11.18 -7.28 11.31
C GLU A 184 11.94 -8.38 10.57
N SER A 185 11.42 -9.61 10.67
CA SER A 185 12.02 -10.78 10.03
C SER A 185 12.09 -10.60 8.52
N THR A 186 13.24 -10.91 7.93
CA THR A 186 13.44 -10.97 6.48
C THR A 186 13.24 -12.40 6.01
#